data_AF-A0A4W2D026-F1
#
_entry.id   AF-A0A4W2D026-F1
#
_cell.length_a   1.000
_cell.length_b   1.000
_cell.length_c   1.000
_cell.angle_alpha   90.00
_cell.angle_beta   90.00
_cell.angle_gamma   90.00
#
_symmetry.space_group_name_H-M   'P 1'
#
loop_
_entity.id
_entity.type
_entity.pdbx_description
1 polymer ?
#
loop_
_entity_poly.entity_id
_entity_poly.type
_entity_poly.pdbx_seq_one_letter_code
_entity_poly.pdbx_strand_id
1 'polypeptide(L)'
;MAWQMTQLLLLALVAAAWGAQAPRTPRARTDLLNVCMDAKHHKAEPGPEDSLHEQCSPWRKNACCSVNTSIEAHKDISYLYRFNWDHCGKMEPACKRHFIQDTCLYECSPNLGPWIREVNQRWRKERVLGVPLCKEDCQSWWEDCRTSYTCKSNWHKGWNWTSGYNQCPVKAACHRFDFYFPTPAALCNEIWSHSYKASNYSRGSGRCIQMWFDPILDNPNEEVARFYAESMNGAGLHEAWPLRCGLLLLLLWLLS
;
A
#
# COMPACT_ATOMS: atom_id res chain seq x y z
N MET A 1 -0.42 -25.96 53.59
CA MET A 1 0.62 -25.00 53.16
C MET A 1 1.40 -25.52 51.95
N ALA A 2 2.04 -26.71 51.99
CA ALA A 2 2.79 -27.25 50.84
C ALA A 2 1.95 -27.50 49.58
N TRP A 3 0.70 -27.96 49.73
CA TRP A 3 -0.19 -28.29 48.60
C TRP A 3 -0.64 -27.07 47.77
N GLN A 4 -0.89 -25.93 48.43
CA GLN A 4 -1.24 -24.67 47.75
C GLN A 4 -0.01 -24.09 47.02
N MET A 5 1.19 -24.21 47.60
CA MET A 5 2.43 -23.76 46.97
C MET A 5 2.74 -24.56 45.71
N THR A 6 2.50 -25.88 45.70
CA THR A 6 2.66 -26.72 44.51
C THR A 6 1.65 -26.41 43.41
N GLN A 7 0.41 -26.05 43.75
CA GLN A 7 -0.60 -25.64 42.76
C GLN A 7 -0.26 -24.28 42.13
N LEU A 8 0.24 -23.33 42.91
CA LEU A 8 0.70 -22.02 42.42
C LEU A 8 1.93 -22.15 41.49
N LEU A 9 2.88 -23.03 41.82
CA LEU A 9 4.04 -23.33 40.97
C LEU A 9 3.64 -23.98 39.64
N LEU A 10 2.68 -24.90 39.65
CA LEU A 10 2.15 -25.53 38.43
C LEU A 10 1.41 -24.53 37.55
N LEU A 11 0.60 -23.63 38.13
CA LEU A 11 -0.08 -22.56 37.39
C LEU A 11 0.92 -21.57 36.77
N ALA A 12 1.99 -21.22 37.48
CA ALA A 12 3.06 -20.37 36.96
C ALA A 12 3.83 -21.03 35.80
N LEU A 13 4.06 -22.34 35.86
CA LEU A 13 4.72 -23.10 34.78
C LEU A 13 3.84 -23.23 33.53
N VAL A 14 2.52 -23.42 33.70
CA VAL A 14 1.58 -23.46 32.57
C VAL A 14 1.44 -22.07 31.92
N ALA A 15 1.44 -21.00 32.70
CA ALA A 15 1.43 -19.62 32.18
C ALA A 15 2.73 -19.30 31.41
N ALA A 16 3.89 -19.77 31.88
CA ALA A 16 5.17 -19.60 31.19
C ALA A 16 5.25 -20.43 29.88
N ALA A 17 4.63 -21.61 29.83
CA ALA A 17 4.59 -22.45 28.64
C ALA A 17 3.64 -21.93 27.54
N TRP A 18 2.59 -21.20 27.91
CA TRP A 18 1.65 -20.57 26.95
C TRP A 18 2.07 -19.19 26.46
N GLY A 19 3.04 -18.53 27.12
CA GLY A 19 3.55 -17.23 26.70
C GLY A 19 4.44 -17.22 25.45
N ALA A 20 4.77 -18.39 24.88
CA ALA A 20 5.82 -18.52 23.86
C ALA A 20 5.35 -18.52 22.40
N GLN A 21 4.05 -18.41 22.12
CA GLN A 21 3.54 -18.19 20.75
C GLN A 21 2.55 -17.02 20.70
N ALA A 22 3.04 -15.82 20.99
CA ALA A 22 2.40 -14.64 20.42
C ALA A 22 2.50 -14.76 18.88
N PRO A 23 1.40 -14.60 18.12
CA PRO A 23 1.50 -14.47 16.67
C PRO A 23 2.50 -13.36 16.38
N ARG A 24 3.48 -13.62 15.51
CA ARG A 24 4.46 -12.61 15.08
C ARG A 24 3.67 -11.44 14.48
N THR A 25 3.44 -10.41 15.28
CA THR A 25 3.02 -9.12 14.79
C THR A 25 4.11 -8.67 13.81
N PRO A 26 3.74 -8.21 12.60
CA PRO A 26 4.70 -7.59 11.70
C PRO A 26 5.46 -6.55 12.50
N ARG A 27 6.79 -6.61 12.47
CA ARG A 27 7.63 -5.66 13.20
C ARG A 27 7.17 -4.25 12.81
N ALA A 28 6.71 -3.48 13.78
CA ALA A 28 6.26 -2.12 13.52
C ALA A 28 7.44 -1.35 12.91
N ARG A 29 7.28 -0.90 11.67
CA ARG A 29 8.28 -0.07 10.98
C ARG A 29 8.43 1.22 11.77
N THR A 30 9.66 1.52 12.18
CA THR A 30 9.98 2.71 12.99
C THR A 30 9.95 3.98 12.15
N ASP A 31 10.37 3.89 10.88
CA ASP A 31 10.46 5.03 9.96
C ASP A 31 9.33 4.97 8.92
N LEU A 32 8.29 5.78 9.12
CA LEU A 32 7.09 5.85 8.28
C LEU A 32 7.08 7.06 7.34
N LEU A 33 7.94 8.06 7.57
CA LEU A 33 7.96 9.31 6.82
C LEU A 33 9.21 9.39 5.97
N ASN A 34 9.05 9.83 4.72
CA ASN A 34 10.15 10.01 3.77
C ASN A 34 10.98 8.73 3.60
N VAL A 35 10.33 7.64 3.20
CA VAL A 35 10.96 6.33 3.05
C VAL A 35 10.53 5.65 1.76
N CYS A 36 11.39 4.78 1.23
CA CYS A 36 11.07 3.90 0.11
C CYS A 36 10.74 2.48 0.61
N MET A 37 9.89 1.77 -0.11
CA MET A 37 9.61 0.36 0.15
C MET A 37 10.65 -0.53 -0.54
N ASP A 38 11.01 -1.67 0.07
CA ASP A 38 11.85 -2.69 -0.56
C ASP A 38 11.03 -3.53 -1.56
N ALA A 39 10.71 -2.92 -2.71
CA ALA A 39 10.09 -3.58 -3.86
C ALA A 39 11.05 -3.64 -5.06
N LYS A 40 10.53 -3.94 -6.26
CA LYS A 40 11.35 -4.42 -7.37
C LYS A 40 12.30 -3.35 -7.95
N HIS A 41 11.87 -2.09 -8.00
CA HIS A 41 12.58 -1.00 -8.69
C HIS A 41 12.80 0.25 -7.83
N HIS A 42 12.42 0.20 -6.56
CA HIS A 42 12.65 1.29 -5.62
C HIS A 42 14.14 1.44 -5.28
N LYS A 43 14.57 2.69 -5.12
CA LYS A 43 15.82 3.02 -4.43
C LYS A 43 15.72 2.67 -2.95
N ALA A 44 16.86 2.56 -2.28
CA ALA A 44 16.89 2.33 -0.83
C ALA A 44 16.32 3.53 -0.04
N GLU A 45 16.62 4.75 -0.48
CA GLU A 45 16.20 5.98 0.15
C GLU A 45 15.69 7.00 -0.88
N PRO A 46 14.77 7.90 -0.48
CA PRO A 46 14.34 8.99 -1.34
C PRO A 46 15.47 9.97 -1.67
N GLY A 47 15.37 10.61 -2.83
CA GLY A 47 16.26 11.71 -3.18
C GLY A 47 15.82 12.41 -4.46
N PRO A 48 16.42 13.57 -4.78
CA PRO A 48 16.08 14.33 -5.97
C PRO A 48 16.39 13.55 -7.26
N GLU A 49 15.52 13.73 -8.25
CA GLU A 49 15.59 13.14 -9.61
C GLU A 49 15.09 14.20 -10.61
N ASP A 50 15.93 15.15 -11.01
CA ASP A 50 15.50 16.34 -11.76
C ASP A 50 14.87 16.04 -13.13
N SER A 51 15.11 14.84 -13.67
CA SER A 51 14.71 14.43 -15.02
C SER A 51 13.62 13.35 -15.04
N LEU A 52 12.80 13.23 -13.99
CA LEU A 52 11.64 12.32 -14.05
C LEU A 52 10.72 12.67 -15.23
N HIS A 53 10.35 11.63 -15.96
CA HIS A 53 9.65 11.70 -17.24
C HIS A 53 8.17 12.03 -17.06
N GLU A 54 7.69 13.01 -17.84
CA GLU A 54 6.28 13.38 -18.01
C GLU A 54 5.43 13.30 -16.73
N GLN A 55 4.57 12.28 -16.60
CA GLN A 55 3.59 12.18 -15.53
C GLN A 55 4.22 11.90 -14.16
N CYS A 56 5.48 11.44 -14.13
CA CYS A 56 6.25 11.26 -12.91
C CYS A 56 7.01 12.53 -12.47
N SER A 57 6.91 13.64 -13.21
CA SER A 57 7.54 14.91 -12.85
C SER A 57 7.14 15.51 -11.49
N PRO A 58 5.94 15.24 -10.90
CA PRO A 58 5.60 15.74 -9.57
C PRO A 58 6.54 15.29 -8.44
N TRP A 59 7.29 14.19 -8.64
CA TRP A 59 8.22 13.66 -7.63
C TRP A 59 9.68 14.12 -7.79
N ARG A 60 10.01 15.00 -8.75
CA ARG A 60 11.41 15.38 -9.05
C ARG A 60 12.23 15.85 -7.86
N LYS A 61 11.62 16.62 -6.95
CA LYS A 61 12.32 17.14 -5.75
C LYS A 61 12.74 16.02 -4.80
N ASN A 62 11.97 14.93 -4.73
CA ASN A 62 12.21 13.84 -3.80
C ASN A 62 11.42 12.57 -4.22
N ALA A 63 12.13 11.57 -4.76
CA ALA A 63 11.54 10.35 -5.31
C ALA A 63 12.25 9.07 -4.87
N CYS A 64 11.48 7.98 -4.83
CA CYS A 64 11.96 6.61 -4.64
C CYS A 64 12.27 5.87 -5.94
N CYS A 65 11.90 6.42 -7.09
CA CYS A 65 12.18 5.84 -8.41
C CYS A 65 13.41 6.48 -9.04
N SER A 66 13.95 5.86 -10.08
CA SER A 66 14.99 6.44 -10.95
C SER A 66 14.38 7.07 -12.21
N VAL A 67 15.15 7.92 -12.91
CA VAL A 67 14.77 8.41 -14.25
C VAL A 67 14.36 7.27 -15.20
N ASN A 68 15.13 6.18 -15.26
CA ASN A 68 14.80 5.04 -16.11
C ASN A 68 13.45 4.41 -15.75
N THR A 69 13.16 4.28 -14.46
CA THR A 69 11.87 3.78 -13.98
C THR A 69 10.72 4.67 -14.43
N SER A 70 10.89 6.00 -14.38
CA SER A 70 9.86 6.93 -14.85
C SER A 70 9.61 6.86 -16.36
N ILE A 71 10.65 6.63 -17.17
CA ILE A 71 10.51 6.43 -18.62
C ILE A 71 9.76 5.12 -18.90
N GLU A 72 10.14 4.04 -18.22
CA GLU A 72 9.52 2.73 -18.40
C GLU A 72 8.07 2.69 -17.89
N ALA A 73 7.68 3.55 -16.95
CA ALA A 73 6.29 3.68 -16.52
C ALA A 73 5.34 4.10 -17.67
N HIS A 74 5.86 4.75 -18.72
CA HIS A 74 5.07 5.24 -19.85
C HIS A 74 5.04 4.28 -21.05
N LYS A 75 5.79 3.17 -20.99
CA LYS A 75 5.88 2.19 -22.09
C LYS A 75 4.93 1.01 -21.89
N ASP A 76 4.41 0.47 -22.99
CA ASP A 76 3.69 -0.81 -22.99
C ASP A 76 4.66 -1.98 -22.83
N ILE A 77 4.27 -2.98 -22.04
CA ILE A 77 5.08 -4.18 -21.79
C ILE A 77 6.49 -3.80 -21.34
N SER A 78 6.56 -2.78 -20.47
CA SER A 78 7.82 -2.17 -20.07
C SER A 78 8.72 -3.11 -19.27
N TYR A 79 9.98 -2.74 -19.14
CA TYR A 79 10.95 -3.49 -18.33
C TYR A 79 10.49 -3.69 -16.88
N LEU A 80 9.64 -2.79 -16.34
CA LEU A 80 9.22 -2.83 -14.95
C LEU A 80 8.58 -4.18 -14.60
N TYR A 81 7.53 -4.55 -15.33
CA TYR A 81 6.73 -5.74 -15.04
C TYR A 81 6.34 -6.54 -16.29
N ARG A 82 6.77 -6.11 -17.48
CA ARG A 82 6.31 -6.63 -18.77
C ARG A 82 4.78 -6.67 -18.85
N PHE A 83 4.14 -5.65 -18.28
CA PHE A 83 2.69 -5.59 -18.16
C PHE A 83 2.07 -5.02 -19.44
N ASN A 84 1.16 -5.77 -20.03
CA ASN A 84 0.36 -5.41 -21.18
C ASN A 84 -0.95 -4.74 -20.73
N TRP A 85 -1.04 -3.43 -20.92
CA TRP A 85 -2.26 -2.67 -20.70
C TRP A 85 -3.36 -3.06 -21.70
N ASP A 86 -2.98 -3.47 -22.91
CA ASP A 86 -3.86 -3.80 -24.04
C ASP A 86 -4.29 -5.28 -24.09
N HIS A 87 -4.39 -5.96 -22.95
CA HIS A 87 -4.67 -7.40 -22.87
C HIS A 87 -6.06 -7.80 -23.39
N CYS A 88 -6.97 -6.84 -23.60
CA CYS A 88 -8.29 -7.02 -24.20
C CYS A 88 -8.52 -6.11 -25.42
N GLY A 89 -7.44 -5.75 -26.13
CA GLY A 89 -7.45 -4.72 -27.16
C GLY A 89 -6.92 -3.38 -26.63
N LYS A 90 -6.82 -2.39 -27.52
CA LYS A 90 -6.21 -1.10 -27.20
C LYS A 90 -6.95 -0.40 -26.05
N MET A 91 -6.25 -0.10 -24.97
CA MET A 91 -6.76 0.68 -23.85
C MET A 91 -6.91 2.15 -24.27
N GLU A 92 -7.98 2.79 -23.81
CA GLU A 92 -8.19 4.21 -24.07
C GLU A 92 -7.05 5.03 -23.44
N PRO A 93 -6.49 6.04 -24.14
CA PRO A 93 -5.40 6.85 -23.61
C PRO A 93 -5.72 7.53 -22.27
N ALA A 94 -6.97 7.97 -22.09
CA ALA A 94 -7.44 8.56 -20.83
C ALA A 94 -7.37 7.55 -19.67
N CYS A 95 -7.78 6.31 -19.90
CA CYS A 95 -7.66 5.21 -18.94
C CYS A 95 -6.20 4.89 -18.63
N LYS A 96 -5.37 4.72 -19.68
CA LYS A 96 -3.95 4.38 -19.56
C LYS A 96 -3.17 5.45 -18.79
N ARG A 97 -3.52 6.73 -18.94
CA ARG A 97 -2.94 7.84 -18.17
C ARG A 97 -3.01 7.57 -16.66
N HIS A 98 -4.14 7.09 -16.14
CA HIS A 98 -4.27 6.77 -14.71
C HIS A 98 -3.38 5.62 -14.27
N PHE A 99 -3.21 4.58 -15.08
CA PHE A 99 -2.27 3.49 -14.79
C PHE A 99 -0.80 3.94 -14.77
N ILE A 100 -0.46 4.93 -15.60
CA ILE A 100 0.87 5.56 -15.56
C ILE A 100 1.02 6.37 -14.26
N GLN A 101 0.02 7.16 -13.88
CA GLN A 101 0.04 7.92 -12.62
C GLN A 101 0.11 7.02 -11.38
N ASP A 102 -0.64 5.92 -11.38
CA ASP A 102 -0.56 4.86 -10.36
C ASP A 102 0.86 4.29 -10.27
N THR A 103 1.46 3.96 -11.41
CA THR A 103 2.85 3.49 -11.46
C THR A 103 3.82 4.54 -10.92
N CYS A 104 3.68 5.81 -11.30
CA CYS A 104 4.52 6.88 -10.75
C CYS A 104 4.32 7.04 -9.24
N LEU A 105 3.09 7.02 -8.73
CA LEU A 105 2.82 7.09 -7.29
C LEU A 105 3.49 5.91 -6.56
N TYR A 106 3.26 4.69 -7.03
CA TYR A 106 3.78 3.47 -6.40
C TYR A 106 5.31 3.43 -6.40
N GLU A 107 5.94 3.70 -7.55
CA GLU A 107 7.40 3.61 -7.71
C GLU A 107 8.14 4.82 -7.12
N CYS A 108 7.55 6.03 -7.18
CA CYS A 108 8.25 7.26 -6.86
C CYS A 108 7.90 7.87 -5.51
N SER A 109 6.72 7.63 -4.93
CA SER A 109 6.31 8.37 -3.73
C SER A 109 7.07 7.95 -2.47
N PRO A 110 7.73 8.88 -1.78
CA PRO A 110 8.35 8.63 -0.47
C PRO A 110 7.35 8.76 0.70
N ASN A 111 6.06 8.95 0.40
CA ASN A 111 5.01 9.27 1.37
C ASN A 111 4.03 8.11 1.60
N LEU A 112 4.37 6.90 1.14
CA LEU A 112 3.52 5.72 1.31
C LEU A 112 3.87 4.89 2.57
N GLY A 113 4.87 5.33 3.34
CA GLY A 113 5.40 4.63 4.51
C GLY A 113 4.38 4.07 5.51
N PRO A 114 3.32 4.82 5.92
CA PRO A 114 2.31 4.32 6.86
C PRO A 114 1.60 3.03 6.41
N TRP A 115 1.57 2.77 5.10
CA TRP A 115 0.88 1.64 4.48
C TRP A 115 1.81 0.54 3.97
N ILE A 116 3.13 0.69 4.13
CA ILE A 116 4.08 -0.35 3.75
C ILE A 116 3.94 -1.55 4.70
N ARG A 117 3.89 -2.75 4.13
CA ARG A 117 3.79 -4.04 4.83
C ARG A 117 4.75 -5.04 4.20
N GLU A 118 5.43 -5.81 5.05
CA GLU A 118 6.20 -6.97 4.61
C GLU A 118 5.28 -8.06 4.05
N VAL A 119 5.63 -8.59 2.89
CA VAL A 119 4.88 -9.66 2.20
C VAL A 119 5.76 -10.80 1.68
N ASN A 120 7.09 -10.66 1.75
CA ASN A 120 8.08 -11.70 1.43
C ASN A 120 7.74 -12.53 0.17
N GLN A 121 7.46 -11.83 -0.93
CA GLN A 121 7.18 -12.43 -2.23
C GLN A 121 8.47 -12.51 -3.07
N ARG A 122 8.52 -13.40 -4.07
CA ARG A 122 9.74 -13.61 -4.90
C ARG A 122 10.32 -12.33 -5.54
N TRP A 123 9.48 -11.35 -5.83
CA TRP A 123 9.85 -10.14 -6.59
C TRP A 123 9.77 -8.85 -5.77
N ARG A 124 9.31 -8.91 -4.51
CA ARG A 124 9.26 -7.78 -3.58
C ARG A 124 9.20 -8.26 -2.14
N LYS A 125 9.95 -7.61 -1.24
CA LYS A 125 9.88 -7.91 0.19
C LYS A 125 8.76 -7.14 0.86
N GLU A 126 8.54 -5.90 0.41
CA GLU A 126 7.50 -5.00 0.90
C GLU A 126 6.49 -4.62 -0.19
N ARG A 127 5.29 -4.22 0.23
CA ARG A 127 4.30 -3.56 -0.63
C ARG A 127 3.43 -2.61 0.18
N VAL A 128 2.66 -1.78 -0.48
CA VAL A 128 1.58 -1.02 0.16
C VAL A 128 0.28 -1.80 0.26
N LEU A 129 -0.46 -1.57 1.34
CA LEU A 129 -1.82 -2.08 1.58
C LEU A 129 -2.70 -1.01 2.24
N GLY A 130 -3.91 -0.84 1.70
CA GLY A 130 -4.92 0.05 2.28
C GLY A 130 -4.60 1.54 2.22
N VAL A 131 -3.82 1.99 1.23
CA VAL A 131 -3.52 3.41 1.00
C VAL A 131 -4.83 4.16 0.73
N PRO A 132 -5.16 5.24 1.49
CA PRO A 132 -6.42 5.96 1.37
C PRO A 132 -6.42 6.85 0.13
N LEU A 133 -6.72 6.28 -1.04
CA LEU A 133 -6.75 7.03 -2.29
C LEU A 133 -7.91 8.05 -2.26
N CYS A 134 -7.64 9.30 -2.65
CA CYS A 134 -8.66 10.34 -2.66
C CYS A 134 -9.85 9.97 -3.55
N LYS A 135 -11.04 10.42 -3.13
CA LYS A 135 -12.30 10.11 -3.79
C LYS A 135 -12.27 10.46 -5.29
N GLU A 136 -11.82 11.67 -5.64
CA GLU A 136 -11.82 12.16 -7.02
C GLU A 136 -10.80 11.42 -7.90
N ASP A 137 -9.63 11.06 -7.37
CA ASP A 137 -8.63 10.24 -8.07
C ASP A 137 -9.21 8.87 -8.43
N CYS A 138 -9.86 8.22 -7.47
CA CYS A 138 -10.48 6.91 -7.71
C CYS A 138 -11.66 6.99 -8.69
N GLN A 139 -12.51 8.02 -8.56
CA GLN A 139 -13.68 8.22 -9.43
C GLN A 139 -13.29 8.56 -10.87
N SER A 140 -12.34 9.48 -11.05
CA SER A 140 -11.87 9.87 -12.39
C SER A 140 -11.16 8.72 -13.10
N TRP A 141 -10.37 7.92 -12.38
CA TRP A 141 -9.77 6.71 -12.95
C TRP A 141 -10.85 5.74 -13.45
N TRP A 142 -11.87 5.48 -12.64
CA TRP A 142 -12.95 4.58 -13.04
C TRP A 142 -13.73 5.09 -14.27
N GLU A 143 -14.09 6.38 -14.29
CA GLU A 143 -14.85 6.97 -15.40
C GLU A 143 -14.06 6.96 -16.71
N ASP A 144 -12.78 7.37 -16.67
CA ASP A 144 -11.91 7.39 -17.85
C ASP A 144 -11.63 5.98 -18.40
N CYS A 145 -11.77 4.94 -17.56
CA CYS A 145 -11.64 3.54 -17.96
C CYS A 145 -12.95 2.87 -18.39
N ARG A 146 -14.11 3.50 -18.19
CA ARG A 146 -15.45 2.87 -18.35
C ARG A 146 -15.70 2.24 -19.72
N THR A 147 -15.07 2.74 -20.78
CA THR A 147 -15.19 2.23 -22.15
C THR A 147 -14.04 1.30 -22.58
N SER A 148 -12.98 1.21 -21.78
CA SER A 148 -11.90 0.22 -21.99
C SER A 148 -12.37 -1.19 -21.60
N TYR A 149 -11.56 -2.20 -21.94
CA TYR A 149 -11.88 -3.60 -21.72
C TYR A 149 -10.84 -4.28 -20.81
N THR A 150 -11.29 -5.28 -20.07
CA THR A 150 -10.43 -6.19 -19.30
C THR A 150 -11.07 -7.57 -19.21
N CYS A 151 -10.33 -8.54 -18.71
CA CYS A 151 -10.79 -9.91 -18.49
C CYS A 151 -10.69 -10.34 -17.01
N LYS A 152 -10.28 -9.44 -16.11
CA LYS A 152 -9.99 -9.75 -14.70
C LYS A 152 -10.26 -8.55 -13.79
N SER A 153 -10.71 -8.82 -12.57
CA SER A 153 -10.86 -7.83 -11.49
C SER A 153 -9.65 -7.74 -10.54
N ASN A 154 -8.73 -8.71 -10.59
CA ASN A 154 -7.47 -8.68 -9.84
C ASN A 154 -6.29 -8.85 -10.80
N TRP A 155 -5.48 -7.81 -10.92
CA TRP A 155 -4.39 -7.72 -11.87
C TRP A 155 -3.02 -8.07 -11.29
N HIS A 156 -2.92 -8.38 -9.98
CA HIS A 156 -1.67 -8.90 -9.41
C HIS A 156 -1.45 -10.39 -9.71
N LYS A 157 -2.52 -11.19 -9.90
CA LYS A 157 -2.42 -12.65 -9.95
C LYS A 157 -3.32 -13.28 -11.01
N GLY A 158 -2.92 -14.47 -11.46
CA GLY A 158 -3.72 -15.32 -12.33
C GLY A 158 -3.79 -14.84 -13.77
N TRP A 159 -2.70 -14.28 -14.29
CA TRP A 159 -2.48 -14.03 -15.72
C TRP A 159 -1.77 -15.22 -16.37
N ASN A 160 -1.93 -15.38 -17.68
CA ASN A 160 -1.05 -16.24 -18.48
C ASN A 160 0.19 -15.44 -18.89
N TRP A 161 1.39 -15.95 -18.58
CA TRP A 161 2.67 -15.29 -18.87
C TRP A 161 3.52 -16.03 -19.92
N THR A 162 2.95 -17.02 -20.62
CA THR A 162 3.68 -17.91 -21.54
C THR A 162 4.39 -17.14 -22.66
N SER A 163 3.82 -16.03 -23.12
CA SER A 163 4.40 -15.16 -24.16
C SER A 163 5.44 -14.15 -23.64
N GLY A 164 5.77 -14.19 -22.33
CA GLY A 164 6.69 -13.24 -21.69
C GLY A 164 6.05 -11.94 -21.21
N TYR A 165 4.74 -11.75 -21.41
CA TYR A 165 3.92 -10.65 -20.90
C TYR A 165 2.53 -11.20 -20.50
N ASN A 166 1.73 -10.45 -19.74
CA ASN A 166 0.43 -10.94 -19.30
C ASN A 166 -0.59 -11.00 -20.44
N GLN A 167 -1.27 -12.14 -20.51
CA GLN A 167 -2.41 -12.40 -21.37
C GLN A 167 -3.58 -12.92 -20.52
N CYS A 168 -4.80 -12.70 -21.01
CA CYS A 168 -5.99 -13.24 -20.39
C CYS A 168 -5.90 -14.78 -20.26
N PRO A 169 -6.29 -15.36 -19.12
CA PRO A 169 -6.44 -16.81 -18.99
C PRO A 169 -7.42 -17.35 -20.03
N VAL A 170 -7.23 -18.59 -20.48
CA VAL A 170 -8.01 -19.23 -21.58
C VAL A 170 -9.52 -19.14 -21.40
N LYS A 171 -10.02 -19.17 -20.17
CA LYS A 171 -11.46 -19.13 -19.85
C LYS A 171 -11.98 -17.73 -19.46
N ALA A 172 -11.13 -16.71 -19.46
CA ALA A 172 -11.51 -15.36 -19.07
C ALA A 172 -11.94 -14.56 -20.31
N ALA A 173 -13.19 -14.12 -20.34
CA ALA A 173 -13.73 -13.32 -21.44
C ALA A 173 -13.42 -11.83 -21.24
N CYS A 174 -13.12 -11.14 -22.34
CA CYS A 174 -12.98 -9.69 -22.33
C CYS A 174 -14.37 -9.04 -22.26
N HIS A 175 -14.57 -8.19 -21.27
CA HIS A 175 -15.75 -7.35 -21.11
C HIS A 175 -15.31 -5.90 -20.83
N ARG A 176 -16.25 -4.97 -20.90
CA ARG A 176 -15.99 -3.59 -20.51
C ARG A 176 -15.51 -3.51 -19.06
N PHE A 177 -14.72 -2.50 -18.73
CA PHE A 177 -14.15 -2.31 -17.40
C PHE A 177 -15.22 -2.28 -16.30
N ASP A 178 -16.36 -1.65 -16.56
CA ASP A 178 -17.50 -1.56 -15.64
C ASP A 178 -18.18 -2.90 -15.35
N PHE A 179 -17.96 -3.94 -16.17
CA PHE A 179 -18.40 -5.30 -15.88
C PHE A 179 -17.59 -5.93 -14.74
N TYR A 180 -16.25 -5.82 -14.79
CA TYR A 180 -15.36 -6.37 -13.77
C TYR A 180 -15.21 -5.45 -12.56
N PHE A 181 -15.45 -4.15 -12.74
CA PHE A 181 -15.37 -3.12 -11.72
C PHE A 181 -16.67 -2.29 -11.71
N PRO A 182 -17.74 -2.77 -11.04
CA PRO A 182 -19.05 -2.11 -11.10
C PRO A 182 -19.11 -0.72 -10.45
N THR A 183 -18.11 -0.36 -9.63
CA THR A 183 -18.02 0.92 -8.94
C THR A 183 -16.57 1.41 -8.90
N PRO A 184 -16.33 2.72 -8.67
CA PRO A 184 -14.98 3.24 -8.45
C PRO A 184 -14.23 2.50 -7.34
N ALA A 185 -14.90 2.25 -6.21
CA ALA A 185 -14.30 1.52 -5.10
C ALA A 185 -13.91 0.08 -5.49
N ALA A 186 -14.72 -0.61 -6.31
CA ALA A 186 -14.37 -1.93 -6.81
C ALA A 186 -13.10 -1.89 -7.68
N LEU A 187 -12.91 -0.84 -8.50
CA LEU A 187 -11.66 -0.66 -9.25
C LEU A 187 -10.47 -0.46 -8.31
N CYS A 188 -10.48 0.63 -7.54
CA CYS A 188 -9.32 1.06 -6.77
C CYS A 188 -8.92 0.04 -5.69
N ASN A 189 -9.90 -0.62 -5.06
CA ASN A 189 -9.64 -1.60 -4.01
C ASN A 189 -9.16 -2.93 -4.56
N GLU A 190 -9.73 -3.42 -5.67
CA GLU A 190 -9.53 -4.82 -6.09
C GLU A 190 -8.43 -5.00 -7.13
N ILE A 191 -8.25 -4.03 -8.04
CA ILE A 191 -7.36 -4.19 -9.20
C ILE A 191 -5.94 -4.58 -8.77
N TRP A 192 -5.45 -3.93 -7.72
CA TRP A 192 -4.14 -4.22 -7.12
C TRP A 192 -4.23 -4.96 -5.79
N SER A 193 -5.23 -5.82 -5.60
CA SER A 193 -5.37 -6.65 -4.38
C SER A 193 -5.21 -5.85 -3.08
N HIS A 194 -6.02 -4.81 -2.92
CA HIS A 194 -6.07 -3.93 -1.76
C HIS A 194 -4.78 -3.12 -1.51
N SER A 195 -4.00 -2.80 -2.56
CA SER A 195 -2.99 -1.73 -2.45
C SER A 195 -3.63 -0.43 -1.98
N TYR A 196 -4.78 -0.08 -2.55
CA TYR A 196 -5.58 1.07 -2.15
C TYR A 196 -6.83 0.66 -1.38
N LYS A 197 -7.32 1.62 -0.63
CA LYS A 197 -8.67 1.68 -0.08
C LYS A 197 -9.25 3.02 -0.48
N ALA A 198 -10.32 3.02 -1.28
CA ALA A 198 -11.01 4.24 -1.67
C ALA A 198 -11.46 5.02 -0.42
N SER A 199 -11.01 6.27 -0.33
CA SER A 199 -11.33 7.16 0.77
C SER A 199 -12.64 7.91 0.49
N ASN A 200 -13.35 8.27 1.57
CA ASN A 200 -14.47 9.22 1.47
C ASN A 200 -14.00 10.68 1.47
N TYR A 201 -12.72 10.92 1.79
CA TYR A 201 -12.13 12.25 1.77
C TYR A 201 -11.77 12.68 0.35
N SER A 202 -12.00 13.96 0.09
CA SER A 202 -11.66 14.60 -1.18
C SER A 202 -10.22 15.11 -1.20
N ARG A 203 -9.71 15.36 -2.41
CA ARG A 203 -8.41 16.02 -2.64
C ARG A 203 -8.31 17.32 -1.83
N GLY A 204 -7.11 17.60 -1.31
CA GLY A 204 -6.83 18.79 -0.48
C GLY A 204 -7.29 18.70 0.98
N SER A 205 -7.91 17.59 1.41
CA SER A 205 -8.34 17.41 2.81
C SER A 205 -7.22 17.15 3.82
N GLY A 206 -6.01 16.81 3.36
CA GLY A 206 -4.92 16.29 4.20
C GLY A 206 -5.19 14.87 4.73
N ARG A 207 -6.22 14.16 4.24
CA ARG A 207 -6.66 12.84 4.76
C ARG A 207 -6.69 11.72 3.72
N CYS A 208 -6.25 11.97 2.50
CA CYS A 208 -6.18 10.98 1.45
C CYS A 208 -5.00 11.25 0.52
N ILE A 209 -4.43 10.18 -0.04
CA ILE A 209 -3.33 10.24 -0.99
C ILE A 209 -3.88 10.61 -2.37
N GLN A 210 -3.25 11.59 -3.00
CA GLN A 210 -3.47 12.00 -4.38
C GLN A 210 -2.49 11.25 -5.27
N MET A 211 -3.00 10.57 -6.30
CA MET A 211 -2.21 9.80 -7.26
C MET A 211 -1.42 10.71 -8.20
N TRP A 212 -1.92 11.92 -8.43
CA TRP A 212 -1.25 12.95 -9.20
C TRP A 212 -1.56 14.34 -8.64
N PHE A 213 -0.62 15.27 -8.75
CA PHE A 213 -0.73 16.65 -8.29
C PHE A 213 0.12 17.58 -9.17
N ASP A 214 -0.14 18.88 -9.11
CA ASP A 214 0.62 19.88 -9.86
C ASP A 214 2.05 19.98 -9.31
N PRO A 215 3.10 19.74 -10.13
CA PRO A 215 4.51 19.79 -9.70
C PRO A 215 4.97 21.19 -9.23
N ILE A 216 4.24 22.25 -9.57
CA ILE A 216 4.56 23.62 -9.15
C ILE A 216 4.20 23.82 -7.67
N LEU A 217 3.16 23.14 -7.20
CA LEU A 217 2.71 23.18 -5.81
C LEU A 217 3.50 22.19 -4.95
N ASP A 218 3.42 22.37 -3.63
CA ASP A 218 4.00 21.41 -2.70
C ASP A 218 3.25 20.07 -2.75
N ASN A 219 3.98 18.98 -2.51
CA ASN A 219 3.43 17.63 -2.56
C ASN A 219 2.41 17.44 -1.41
N PRO A 220 1.10 17.31 -1.70
CA PRO A 220 0.07 17.24 -0.66
C PRO A 220 0.14 15.94 0.15
N ASN A 221 0.81 14.91 -0.37
CA ASN A 221 0.91 13.61 0.30
C ASN A 221 1.86 13.62 1.49
N GLU A 222 2.73 14.63 1.62
CA GLU A 222 3.60 14.77 2.79
C GLU A 222 2.80 14.99 4.07
N GLU A 223 1.80 15.88 4.03
CA GLU A 223 0.88 16.13 5.16
C GLU A 223 0.07 14.88 5.50
N VAL A 224 -0.44 14.21 4.48
CA VAL A 224 -1.25 12.99 4.64
C VAL A 224 -0.44 11.89 5.32
N ALA A 225 0.80 11.65 4.86
CA ALA A 225 1.68 10.66 5.47
C ALA A 225 1.98 10.98 6.93
N ARG A 226 2.26 12.26 7.25
CA ARG A 226 2.48 12.73 8.62
C ARG A 226 1.28 12.46 9.51
N PHE A 227 0.09 12.85 9.06
CA PHE A 227 -1.16 12.62 9.79
C PHE A 227 -1.37 11.14 10.15
N TYR A 228 -1.20 10.24 9.19
CA TYR A 228 -1.39 8.80 9.44
C TYR A 228 -0.26 8.18 10.28
N ALA A 229 0.99 8.59 10.09
CA ALA A 229 2.11 8.12 10.91
C ALA A 229 1.94 8.48 12.40
N GLU A 230 1.51 9.71 12.70
CA GLU A 230 1.24 10.16 14.07
C GLU A 230 0.14 9.32 14.74
N SER A 231 -0.95 9.04 14.01
CA SER A 231 -2.05 8.22 14.53
C SER A 231 -1.63 6.79 14.86
N MET A 232 -0.69 6.22 14.09
CA MET A 232 -0.16 4.87 14.30
C MET A 232 0.77 4.81 15.50
N ASN A 233 1.59 5.84 15.73
CA ASN A 233 2.46 5.93 16.91
C ASN A 233 1.67 6.20 18.19
N GLY A 234 0.59 6.99 18.13
CA GLY A 234 -0.28 7.28 19.27
C GLY A 234 -1.06 6.07 19.79
N ALA A 235 -1.44 5.13 18.91
CA ALA A 235 -2.14 3.90 19.29
C ALA A 235 -1.30 3.01 20.24
N GLY A 236 0.03 2.97 20.05
CA GLY A 236 0.94 2.20 20.93
C GLY A 236 1.07 2.76 22.35
N LEU A 237 0.83 4.06 22.55
CA LEU A 237 0.86 4.69 23.87
C LEU A 237 -0.41 4.40 24.68
N HIS A 238 -1.56 4.23 24.03
CA HIS A 238 -2.82 3.91 24.68
C HIS A 238 -2.89 2.45 25.17
N GLU A 239 -2.20 1.50 24.54
CA GLU A 239 -2.15 0.11 25.01
C GLU A 239 -1.26 -0.09 26.27
N ALA A 240 -0.34 0.84 26.56
CA ALA A 240 0.53 0.76 27.73
C ALA A 240 -0.11 1.29 29.03
N TRP A 241 -1.17 2.10 28.91
CA TRP A 241 -1.83 2.74 30.06
C TRP A 241 -2.64 1.76 30.94
N PRO A 242 -3.45 0.82 30.40
CA PRO A 242 -4.21 -0.13 31.22
C PRO A 242 -3.29 -1.08 32.00
N LEU A 243 -2.15 -1.49 31.39
CA LEU A 243 -1.19 -2.40 32.00
C LEU A 243 -0.44 -1.76 33.18
N ARG A 244 -0.09 -0.47 33.08
CA ARG A 244 0.57 0.25 34.18
C ARG A 244 -0.38 0.53 35.36
N CYS A 245 -1.64 0.87 35.09
CA CYS A 245 -2.64 1.03 36.17
C CYS A 245 -2.98 -0.30 36.86
N GLY A 246 -3.09 -1.40 36.11
CA GLY A 246 -3.34 -2.73 36.68
C GLY A 246 -2.21 -3.20 37.60
N LEU A 247 -0.94 -2.96 37.21
CA LEU A 247 0.21 -3.32 38.03
C LEU A 247 0.29 -2.49 39.33
N LEU A 248 -0.02 -1.19 39.26
CA LEU A 248 0.00 -0.30 40.42
C LEU A 248 -1.06 -0.70 41.46
N LEU A 249 -2.26 -1.07 40.98
CA LEU A 249 -3.36 -1.51 41.85
C LEU A 249 -3.07 -2.87 42.50
N LEU A 250 -2.43 -3.80 41.78
CA LEU A 250 -1.97 -5.08 42.33
C LEU A 250 -0.88 -4.90 43.39
N LEU A 251 0.07 -3.99 43.17
CA LEU A 251 1.12 -3.69 44.14
C LEU A 251 0.58 -3.02 45.41
N LEU A 252 -0.41 -2.14 45.29
CA LEU A 252 -1.08 -1.51 46.43
C LEU A 252 -1.90 -2.52 47.24
N TRP A 253 -2.51 -3.52 46.59
CA TRP A 253 -3.28 -4.57 47.25
C TRP A 253 -2.41 -5.59 47.99
N LEU A 254 -1.20 -5.86 47.49
CA LEU A 254 -0.23 -6.76 48.14
C LEU A 254 0.50 -6.12 49.33
N LEU A 255 0.46 -4.79 49.45
CA LEU A 255 1.11 -4.02 50.52
C LEU A 255 0.13 -3.59 51.63
N SER A 256 -1.16 -3.94 51.50
CA SER A 256 -2.21 -3.65 52.50
C SER A 256 -2.55 -4.87 53.36
#